data_AF-A0A8X6LG70-F1
#
_entry.id   AF-A0A8X6LG70-F1
#
_cell.length_a   1.000
_cell.length_b   1.000
_cell.length_c   1.000
_cell.angle_alpha   90.00
_cell.angle_beta   90.00
_cell.angle_gamma   90.00
#
_symmetry.space_group_name_H-M   'P 1'
#
loop_
_entity.id
_entity.type
_entity.pdbx_description
1 polymer ?
#
loop_
_entity_poly.entity_id
_entity_poly.type
_entity_poly.pdbx_seq_one_letter_code
_entity_poly.pdbx_strand_id
1 'polypeptide(L)'
;MGDKSVSRKLFIMRHAERVDFTFGAWIPTSFDEEGNFIRKNLNMPLSVPKRKGGPMDFFKDCPLTRVGLLQATLTGEAMKIAGVKFDHVFCSPSLRCVETCTNALKASEQTHLPINIEPGLFEWLSWYRDGMPKWMSLEELKNCGFNIVMDYEPVIKATDVTNVKETSEEYYMRNYLVSSKLVEKYSGNLLFVAHAASLDTCSRQLTGKPPRNEQDLLTIVPKATYASVAVVEQLSNGLWQLTEPPFPPLMHTNNVNFEWKILLD
;
A
#
# COMPACT_ATOMS: atom_id res chain seq x y z
N MET A 1 -26.32 -8.85 30.66
CA MET A 1 -25.03 -8.23 30.29
C MET A 1 -24.92 -8.38 28.78
N GLY A 2 -25.15 -7.29 28.05
CA GLY A 2 -25.15 -7.33 26.58
C GLY A 2 -23.77 -7.71 26.07
N ASP A 3 -23.75 -8.67 25.16
CA ASP A 3 -22.57 -9.05 24.40
C ASP A 3 -21.97 -7.76 23.79
N LYS A 4 -20.79 -7.35 24.27
CA LYS A 4 -20.07 -6.22 23.66
C LYS A 4 -19.62 -6.74 22.30
N SER A 5 -20.46 -6.58 21.27
CA SER A 5 -20.07 -6.89 19.90
C SER A 5 -18.75 -6.16 19.66
N VAL A 6 -17.68 -6.91 19.43
CA VAL A 6 -16.35 -6.33 19.20
C VAL A 6 -16.49 -5.35 18.04
N SER A 7 -16.27 -4.07 18.33
CA SER A 7 -16.39 -3.00 17.35
C SER A 7 -15.41 -3.27 16.22
N ARG A 8 -15.96 -3.43 15.02
CA ARG A 8 -15.20 -3.86 13.85
C ARG A 8 -14.52 -2.67 13.18
N LYS A 9 -13.24 -2.82 12.82
CA LYS A 9 -12.47 -1.74 12.20
C LYS A 9 -11.86 -2.16 10.87
N LEU A 10 -11.80 -1.21 9.94
CA LEU A 10 -11.00 -1.30 8.73
C LEU A 10 -9.89 -0.27 8.81
N PHE A 11 -8.65 -0.73 8.73
CA PHE A 11 -7.44 0.07 8.70
C PHE A 11 -6.97 0.19 7.25
N ILE A 12 -6.79 1.40 6.76
CA ILE A 12 -6.35 1.68 5.38
C ILE A 12 -5.00 2.39 5.46
N MET A 13 -3.95 1.70 5.03
CA MET A 13 -2.57 2.15 5.12
C MET A 13 -2.02 2.47 3.73
N ARG A 14 -1.41 3.65 3.59
CA ARG A 14 -0.61 4.00 2.40
C ARG A 14 0.69 3.22 2.42
N HIS A 15 1.17 2.75 1.27
CA HIS A 15 2.53 2.24 1.14
C HIS A 15 3.59 3.25 1.64
N ALA A 16 4.77 2.75 1.98
CA ALA A 16 5.88 3.55 2.47
C ALA A 16 6.72 4.20 1.33
N GLU A 17 7.82 4.85 1.68
CA GLU A 17 8.71 5.56 0.76
C GLU A 17 9.22 4.68 -0.39
N ARG A 18 9.14 5.21 -1.61
CA ARG A 18 9.43 4.51 -2.87
C ARG A 18 10.79 4.91 -3.43
N VAL A 19 11.50 3.94 -4.03
CA VAL A 19 12.81 4.18 -4.65
C VAL A 19 12.75 5.20 -5.79
N ASP A 20 11.75 5.15 -6.65
CA ASP A 20 11.63 6.03 -7.82
C ASP A 20 11.42 7.50 -7.44
N PHE A 21 10.67 7.79 -6.38
CA PHE A 21 10.47 9.16 -5.92
C PHE A 21 11.69 9.72 -5.18
N THR A 22 12.49 8.85 -4.54
CA THR A 22 13.72 9.26 -3.85
C THR A 22 14.90 9.44 -4.80
N PHE A 23 15.02 8.61 -5.85
CA PHE A 23 16.20 8.54 -6.72
C PHE A 23 15.93 8.84 -8.19
N GLY A 24 14.69 9.12 -8.59
CA GLY A 24 14.32 9.37 -9.98
C GLY A 24 14.51 8.13 -10.87
N ALA A 25 15.18 8.31 -12.01
CA ALA A 25 15.49 7.25 -12.96
C ALA A 25 16.62 6.34 -12.41
N TRP A 26 16.29 5.51 -11.43
CA TRP A 26 17.24 4.67 -10.70
C TRP A 26 17.65 3.40 -11.45
N ILE A 27 16.80 2.86 -12.33
CA ILE A 27 17.04 1.57 -13.01
C ILE A 27 18.35 1.59 -13.82
N PRO A 28 18.63 2.58 -14.69
CA PRO A 28 19.85 2.58 -15.49
C PRO A 28 21.17 2.61 -14.68
N THR A 29 21.12 3.05 -13.42
CA THR A 29 22.30 3.19 -12.57
C THR A 29 22.41 2.11 -11.50
N SER A 30 21.35 1.34 -11.31
CA SER A 30 21.22 0.36 -10.21
C SER A 30 21.15 -1.08 -10.69
N PHE A 31 21.46 -1.35 -11.96
CA PHE A 31 21.60 -2.69 -12.50
C PHE A 31 22.84 -2.78 -13.41
N ASP A 32 23.56 -3.90 -13.38
CA ASP A 32 24.65 -4.19 -14.33
C ASP A 32 24.12 -4.68 -15.69
N GLU A 33 25.04 -4.99 -16.61
CA GLU A 33 24.70 -5.47 -17.97
C GLU A 33 24.00 -6.84 -17.93
N GLU A 34 24.27 -7.64 -16.90
CA GLU A 34 23.62 -8.93 -16.63
C GLU A 34 22.26 -8.79 -15.92
N GLY A 35 21.86 -7.57 -15.55
CA GLY A 35 20.60 -7.27 -14.87
C GLY A 35 20.59 -7.57 -13.38
N ASN A 36 21.76 -7.72 -12.74
CA ASN A 36 21.88 -7.83 -11.30
C ASN A 36 21.81 -6.45 -10.66
N PHE A 37 21.09 -6.36 -9.53
CA PHE A 37 20.92 -5.11 -8.81
C PHE A 37 22.22 -4.67 -8.12
N ILE A 38 22.59 -3.40 -8.32
CA ILE A 38 23.71 -2.72 -7.67
C ILE A 38 23.17 -1.61 -6.78
N ARG A 39 23.39 -1.75 -5.47
CA ARG A 39 23.03 -0.73 -4.48
C ARG A 39 23.99 0.46 -4.55
N LYS A 40 23.49 1.63 -4.95
CA LYS A 40 24.29 2.88 -5.08
C LYS A 40 24.11 3.87 -3.92
N ASN A 41 23.09 3.69 -3.08
CA ASN A 41 22.84 4.55 -1.94
C ASN A 41 22.39 3.72 -0.72
N LEU A 42 22.70 4.18 0.50
CA LEU A 42 22.30 3.47 1.71
C LEU A 42 20.78 3.38 1.88
N ASN A 43 20.02 4.32 1.33
CA ASN A 43 18.57 4.26 1.34
C ASN A 43 17.98 3.36 0.23
N MET A 44 18.77 2.88 -0.73
CA MET A 44 18.31 1.81 -1.63
C MET A 44 18.21 0.47 -0.89
N PRO A 45 17.29 -0.43 -1.29
CA PRO A 45 17.15 -1.75 -0.68
C PRO A 45 18.45 -2.56 -0.81
N LEU A 46 18.60 -3.60 0.03
CA LEU A 46 19.76 -4.49 -0.05
C LEU A 46 19.73 -5.38 -1.29
N SER A 47 18.52 -5.72 -1.74
CA SER A 47 18.23 -6.52 -2.92
C SER A 47 16.84 -6.15 -3.41
N VAL A 48 16.56 -6.48 -4.67
CA VAL A 48 15.22 -6.38 -5.24
C VAL A 48 14.75 -7.76 -5.71
N PRO A 49 13.43 -8.02 -5.79
CA PRO A 49 12.92 -9.27 -6.34
C PRO A 49 13.48 -9.58 -7.73
N LYS A 50 13.76 -10.85 -8.02
CA LYS A 50 14.01 -11.26 -9.40
C LYS A 50 12.67 -11.29 -10.15
N ARG A 51 12.58 -10.56 -11.25
CA ARG A 51 11.36 -10.42 -12.06
C ARG A 51 11.55 -11.06 -13.41
N LYS A 52 10.51 -11.73 -13.93
CA LYS A 52 10.59 -12.44 -15.22
C LYS A 52 10.98 -11.53 -16.39
N GLY A 53 10.51 -10.27 -16.43
CA GLY A 53 10.88 -9.31 -17.48
C GLY A 53 12.12 -8.47 -17.16
N GLY A 54 12.87 -8.81 -16.11
CA GLY A 54 14.12 -8.15 -15.76
C GLY A 54 13.94 -6.75 -15.13
N PRO A 55 15.01 -5.94 -15.09
CA PRO A 55 15.03 -4.66 -14.38
C PRO A 55 13.95 -3.66 -14.81
N MET A 56 13.59 -3.64 -16.10
CA MET A 56 12.62 -2.67 -16.62
C MET A 56 11.20 -2.88 -16.10
N ASP A 57 10.87 -4.06 -15.59
CA ASP A 57 9.57 -4.29 -14.97
C ASP A 57 9.37 -3.45 -13.68
N PHE A 58 10.45 -2.91 -13.09
CA PHE A 58 10.36 -1.99 -11.95
C PHE A 58 9.96 -0.54 -12.32
N PHE A 59 9.95 -0.15 -13.60
CA PHE A 59 9.81 1.26 -14.00
C PHE A 59 8.53 1.95 -13.47
N LYS A 60 7.44 1.20 -13.31
CA LYS A 60 6.16 1.67 -12.72
C LYS A 60 5.74 0.89 -11.48
N ASP A 61 6.59 -0.03 -11.03
CA ASP A 61 6.33 -0.95 -9.93
C ASP A 61 7.59 -1.10 -9.07
N CYS A 62 8.11 0.04 -8.63
CA CYS A 62 9.33 0.15 -7.85
C CYS A 62 9.19 -0.48 -6.45
N PRO A 63 10.32 -0.89 -5.83
CA PRO A 63 10.34 -1.32 -4.44
C PRO A 63 10.37 -0.13 -3.49
N LEU A 64 10.24 -0.43 -2.19
CA LEU A 64 10.49 0.49 -1.10
C LEU A 64 11.98 0.79 -0.92
N THR A 65 12.26 1.95 -0.36
CA THR A 65 13.59 2.29 0.16
C THR A 65 13.84 1.64 1.53
N ARG A 66 15.06 1.75 2.08
CA ARG A 66 15.34 1.31 3.47
C ARG A 66 14.60 2.14 4.50
N VAL A 67 14.45 3.45 4.27
CA VAL A 67 13.60 4.33 5.08
C VAL A 67 12.13 3.94 4.93
N GLY A 68 11.68 3.56 3.74
CA GLY A 68 10.32 3.02 3.52
C GLY A 68 10.06 1.74 4.32
N LEU A 69 11.01 0.81 4.32
CA LEU A 69 10.93 -0.38 5.17
C LEU A 69 10.88 -0.03 6.66
N LEU A 70 11.66 0.97 7.10
CA LEU A 70 11.62 1.47 8.47
C LEU A 70 10.26 2.13 8.80
N GLN A 71 9.70 2.96 7.92
CA GLN A 71 8.38 3.56 8.10
C GLN A 71 7.31 2.48 8.29
N ALA A 72 7.29 1.45 7.44
CA ALA A 72 6.37 0.32 7.58
C ALA A 72 6.57 -0.46 8.90
N THR A 73 7.83 -0.63 9.31
CA THR A 73 8.21 -1.28 10.57
C THR A 73 7.69 -0.49 11.77
N LEU A 74 7.96 0.81 11.84
CA LEU A 74 7.50 1.68 12.94
C LEU A 74 5.97 1.71 13.05
N THR A 75 5.26 1.75 11.92
CA THR A 75 3.79 1.67 11.93
C THR A 75 3.31 0.30 12.45
N GLY A 76 3.95 -0.80 12.07
CA GLY A 76 3.61 -2.13 12.59
C GLY A 76 3.92 -2.31 14.08
N GLU A 77 5.04 -1.78 14.57
CA GLU A 77 5.36 -1.73 16.00
C GLU A 77 4.29 -0.95 16.78
N ALA A 78 3.87 0.20 16.24
CA ALA A 78 2.82 1.02 16.83
C ALA A 78 1.47 0.28 16.88
N MET A 79 1.11 -0.46 15.83
CA MET A 79 -0.06 -1.34 15.82
C MET A 79 0.00 -2.41 16.91
N LYS A 80 1.17 -3.05 17.10
CA LYS A 80 1.36 -4.05 18.16
C LYS A 80 1.24 -3.44 19.56
N ILE A 81 1.90 -2.31 19.80
CA ILE A 81 1.85 -1.60 21.09
C ILE A 81 0.41 -1.18 21.42
N ALA A 82 -0.34 -0.71 20.43
CA ALA A 82 -1.75 -0.36 20.57
C ALA A 82 -2.70 -1.57 20.70
N GLY A 83 -2.18 -2.81 20.64
CA GLY A 83 -2.99 -4.02 20.74
C GLY A 83 -3.88 -4.27 19.52
N VAL A 84 -3.58 -3.69 18.37
CA VAL A 84 -4.33 -3.91 17.12
C VAL A 84 -4.11 -5.34 16.66
N LYS A 85 -5.21 -6.07 16.46
CA LYS A 85 -5.24 -7.40 15.87
C LYS A 85 -6.04 -7.36 14.59
N PHE A 86 -5.49 -7.94 13.52
CA PHE A 86 -6.16 -8.10 12.24
C PHE A 86 -6.65 -9.54 12.08
N ASP A 87 -7.78 -9.70 11.41
CA ASP A 87 -8.35 -10.99 11.05
C ASP A 87 -8.10 -11.28 9.56
N HIS A 88 -8.11 -10.24 8.73
CA HIS A 88 -7.92 -10.35 7.29
C HIS A 88 -7.09 -9.20 6.71
N VAL A 89 -6.23 -9.53 5.74
CA VAL A 89 -5.31 -8.58 5.12
C VAL A 89 -5.51 -8.57 3.61
N PHE A 90 -5.66 -7.38 3.04
CA PHE A 90 -5.78 -7.14 1.60
C PHE A 90 -4.76 -6.10 1.16
N CYS A 91 -4.18 -6.30 0.00
CA CYS A 91 -3.10 -5.46 -0.48
C CYS A 91 -3.28 -5.16 -1.97
N SER A 92 -2.99 -3.93 -2.37
CA SER A 92 -2.82 -3.58 -3.77
C SER A 92 -1.69 -4.42 -4.40
N PRO A 93 -1.77 -4.80 -5.69
CA PRO A 93 -0.75 -5.61 -6.36
C PRO A 93 0.61 -4.91 -6.55
N SER A 94 0.73 -3.61 -6.28
CA SER A 94 2.01 -2.92 -6.40
C SER A 94 3.04 -3.45 -5.41
N LEU A 95 4.28 -3.67 -5.86
CA LEU A 95 5.36 -4.21 -5.04
C LEU A 95 5.57 -3.41 -3.74
N ARG A 96 5.62 -2.09 -3.84
CA ARG A 96 5.67 -1.17 -2.69
C ARG A 96 4.59 -1.40 -1.63
N CYS A 97 3.38 -1.80 -2.05
CA CYS A 97 2.28 -2.10 -1.12
C CYS A 97 2.52 -3.45 -0.44
N VAL A 98 2.91 -4.48 -1.22
CA VAL A 98 3.20 -5.82 -0.69
C VAL A 98 4.36 -5.79 0.30
N GLU A 99 5.43 -5.06 -0.02
CA GLU A 99 6.57 -4.86 0.87
C GLU A 99 6.17 -4.09 2.14
N THR A 100 5.35 -3.04 2.02
CA THR A 100 4.82 -2.30 3.19
C THR A 100 4.02 -3.22 4.09
N CYS A 101 3.09 -3.98 3.50
CA CYS A 101 2.20 -4.91 4.20
C CYS A 101 3.00 -5.97 4.94
N THR A 102 3.95 -6.61 4.25
CA THR A 102 4.82 -7.64 4.83
C THR A 102 5.62 -7.10 6.02
N ASN A 103 6.21 -5.91 5.91
CA ASN A 103 6.99 -5.32 6.99
C ASN A 103 6.12 -4.90 8.19
N ALA A 104 4.94 -4.31 7.94
CA ALA A 104 4.00 -3.96 9.00
C ALA A 104 3.47 -5.20 9.75
N LEU A 105 3.15 -6.29 9.04
CA LEU A 105 2.74 -7.56 9.65
C LEU A 105 3.90 -8.20 10.43
N LYS A 106 5.14 -8.13 9.93
CA LYS A 106 6.32 -8.60 10.66
C LYS A 106 6.53 -7.86 11.97
N ALA A 107 6.54 -6.54 11.91
CA ALA A 107 6.73 -5.68 13.06
C ALA A 107 5.57 -5.76 14.08
N SER A 108 4.36 -6.03 13.59
CA SER A 108 3.19 -6.23 14.47
C SER A 108 3.05 -7.66 15.02
N GLU A 109 3.96 -8.57 14.69
CA GLU A 109 3.94 -10.01 15.05
C GLU A 109 2.70 -10.76 14.52
N GLN A 110 2.27 -10.41 13.31
CA GLN A 110 1.10 -10.98 12.64
C GLN A 110 1.43 -11.61 11.29
N THR A 111 2.66 -12.10 11.10
CA THR A 111 3.12 -12.74 9.85
C THR A 111 2.37 -14.03 9.48
N HIS A 112 1.66 -14.63 10.45
CA HIS A 112 0.79 -15.78 10.21
C HIS A 112 -0.42 -15.43 9.33
N LEU A 113 -0.82 -14.15 9.27
CA LEU A 113 -1.90 -13.70 8.40
C LEU A 113 -1.42 -13.66 6.95
N PRO A 114 -2.11 -14.36 6.03
CA PRO A 114 -1.76 -14.32 4.63
C PRO A 114 -2.34 -13.06 3.94
N ILE A 115 -1.67 -12.61 2.89
CA ILE A 115 -1.97 -11.39 2.15
C ILE A 115 -2.81 -11.73 0.92
N ASN A 116 -4.03 -11.20 0.85
CA ASN A 116 -4.89 -11.30 -0.31
C ASN A 116 -4.57 -10.15 -1.28
N ILE A 117 -4.14 -10.47 -2.50
CA ILE A 117 -3.85 -9.44 -3.50
C ILE A 117 -5.15 -9.01 -4.18
N GLU A 118 -5.54 -7.75 -3.98
CA GLU A 118 -6.77 -7.16 -4.51
C GLU A 118 -6.44 -6.06 -5.54
N PRO A 119 -6.51 -6.36 -6.85
CA PRO A 119 -6.29 -5.39 -7.92
C PRO A 119 -7.24 -4.19 -7.84
N GLY A 120 -8.44 -4.36 -7.30
CA GLY A 120 -9.38 -3.27 -7.05
C GLY A 120 -8.87 -2.20 -6.08
N LEU A 121 -7.80 -2.46 -5.32
CA LEU A 121 -7.10 -1.47 -4.47
C LEU A 121 -5.97 -0.72 -5.20
N PHE A 122 -5.75 -0.96 -6.49
CA PHE A 122 -4.74 -0.22 -7.25
C PHE A 122 -5.11 1.26 -7.43
N GLU A 123 -4.11 2.09 -7.70
CA GLU A 123 -4.19 3.55 -7.86
C GLU A 123 -5.17 3.98 -8.94
N TRP A 124 -5.41 5.29 -8.97
CA TRP A 124 -6.21 5.91 -10.00
C TRP A 124 -5.56 5.73 -11.39
N LEU A 125 -6.26 5.07 -12.30
CA LEU A 125 -5.77 4.70 -13.63
C LEU A 125 -5.45 5.89 -14.52
N SER A 126 -6.01 7.07 -14.23
CA SER A 126 -5.63 8.30 -14.94
C SER A 126 -4.16 8.70 -14.72
N TRP A 127 -3.46 8.15 -13.72
CA TRP A 127 -2.01 8.33 -13.55
C TRP A 127 -1.17 7.40 -14.45
N TYR A 128 -1.79 6.48 -15.19
CA TYR A 128 -1.12 5.43 -15.96
C TYR A 128 -1.49 5.45 -17.45
N ARG A 129 -1.79 6.65 -18.00
CA ARG A 129 -2.21 6.85 -19.40
C ARG A 129 -1.18 6.37 -20.43
N ASP A 130 0.09 6.34 -20.05
CA ASP A 130 1.25 5.91 -20.84
C ASP A 130 1.61 4.43 -20.58
N GLY A 131 0.73 3.67 -19.94
CA GLY A 131 0.84 2.23 -19.74
C GLY A 131 0.83 1.80 -18.27
N MET A 132 0.26 0.63 -18.03
CA MET A 132 0.15 0.04 -16.70
C MET A 132 1.49 -0.50 -16.20
N PRO A 133 1.71 -0.53 -14.87
CA PRO A 133 2.79 -1.34 -14.31
C PRO A 133 2.61 -2.80 -14.69
N LYS A 134 3.72 -3.48 -14.94
CA LYS A 134 3.75 -4.93 -14.87
C LYS A 134 3.79 -5.26 -13.40
N TRP A 135 2.75 -5.88 -12.84
CA TRP A 135 2.82 -6.41 -11.48
C TRP A 135 3.53 -7.75 -11.47
N MET A 136 4.13 -8.10 -10.34
CA MET A 136 4.58 -9.47 -10.11
C MET A 136 3.35 -10.40 -10.04
N SER A 137 3.47 -11.58 -10.64
CA SER A 137 2.49 -12.65 -10.47
C SER A 137 2.46 -13.15 -9.02
N LEU A 138 1.36 -13.82 -8.62
CA LEU A 138 1.27 -14.42 -7.28
C LEU A 138 2.39 -15.44 -7.04
N GLU A 139 2.79 -16.18 -8.08
CA GLU A 139 3.91 -17.12 -8.02
C GLU A 139 5.26 -16.40 -7.81
N GLU A 140 5.53 -15.33 -8.55
CA GLU A 140 6.74 -14.52 -8.35
C GLU A 140 6.80 -13.94 -6.93
N LEU A 141 5.67 -13.42 -6.42
CA LEU A 141 5.59 -12.89 -5.06
C LEU A 141 5.86 -13.99 -4.02
N LYS A 142 5.23 -15.16 -4.18
CA LYS A 142 5.43 -16.30 -3.27
C LYS A 142 6.86 -16.83 -3.32
N ASN A 143 7.47 -16.93 -4.50
CA ASN A 143 8.86 -17.33 -4.68
C ASN A 143 9.85 -16.32 -4.07
N CYS A 144 9.45 -15.05 -3.94
CA CYS A 144 10.20 -14.03 -3.22
C CYS A 144 9.97 -14.06 -1.70
N GLY A 145 9.17 -15.00 -1.19
CA GLY A 145 8.95 -15.22 0.24
C GLY A 145 7.81 -14.41 0.85
N PHE A 146 6.98 -13.75 0.04
CA PHE A 146 5.77 -13.08 0.53
C PHE A 146 4.68 -14.12 0.88
N ASN A 147 3.98 -13.93 2.00
CA ASN A 147 2.90 -14.82 2.46
C ASN A 147 1.60 -14.54 1.69
N ILE A 148 1.56 -14.92 0.40
CA ILE A 148 0.43 -14.63 -0.51
C ILE A 148 -0.59 -15.76 -0.53
N VAL A 149 -1.89 -15.41 -0.49
CA VAL A 149 -3.00 -16.33 -0.76
C VAL A 149 -3.09 -16.59 -2.27
N MET A 150 -2.94 -17.85 -2.68
CA MET A 150 -2.88 -18.22 -4.11
C MET A 150 -4.25 -18.40 -4.76
N ASP A 151 -5.27 -18.72 -3.96
CA ASP A 151 -6.64 -19.04 -4.37
C ASP A 151 -7.64 -17.94 -3.98
N TYR A 152 -7.14 -16.76 -3.60
CA TYR A 152 -8.00 -15.60 -3.35
C TYR A 152 -8.67 -15.15 -4.67
N GLU A 153 -9.99 -15.13 -4.67
CA GLU A 153 -10.78 -14.53 -5.75
C GLU A 153 -10.99 -13.03 -5.46
N PRO A 154 -10.32 -12.13 -6.22
CA PRO A 154 -10.45 -10.70 -5.99
C PRO A 154 -11.83 -10.19 -6.36
N VAL A 155 -12.29 -9.16 -5.63
CA VAL A 155 -13.53 -8.45 -5.93
C VAL A 155 -13.46 -7.85 -7.33
N ILE A 156 -12.28 -7.37 -7.73
CA ILE A 156 -12.01 -6.86 -9.07
C ILE A 156 -10.77 -7.54 -9.62
N LYS A 157 -10.91 -8.23 -10.75
CA LYS A 157 -9.81 -8.98 -11.35
C LYS A 157 -8.80 -8.03 -11.98
N ALA A 158 -7.53 -8.44 -12.04
CA ALA A 158 -6.47 -7.63 -12.64
C ALA A 158 -6.80 -7.21 -14.09
N THR A 159 -7.42 -8.10 -14.87
CA THR A 159 -7.87 -7.85 -16.25
C THR A 159 -8.84 -6.69 -16.38
N ASP A 160 -9.64 -6.42 -15.34
CA ASP A 160 -10.68 -5.40 -15.33
C ASP A 160 -10.11 -4.02 -14.99
N VAL A 161 -8.88 -3.97 -14.48
CA VAL A 161 -8.18 -2.73 -14.07
C VAL A 161 -7.09 -2.33 -15.07
N THR A 162 -6.63 -3.24 -15.95
CA THR A 162 -5.48 -3.01 -16.82
C THR A 162 -5.78 -2.35 -18.18
N ASN A 163 -7.04 -2.30 -18.61
CA ASN A 163 -7.42 -1.86 -19.97
C ASN A 163 -8.50 -0.77 -19.99
N VAL A 164 -8.70 -0.06 -18.88
CA VAL A 164 -9.81 0.88 -18.71
C VAL A 164 -9.27 2.26 -18.39
N LYS A 165 -9.83 3.28 -19.03
CA LYS A 165 -9.68 4.66 -18.57
C LYS A 165 -10.74 4.87 -17.50
N GLU A 166 -10.34 5.39 -16.35
CA GLU A 166 -11.29 5.70 -15.29
C GLU A 166 -11.22 7.19 -14.90
N THR A 167 -12.39 7.79 -14.74
CA THR A 167 -12.61 9.09 -14.12
C THR A 167 -12.34 9.01 -12.62
N SER A 168 -12.24 10.16 -11.95
CA SER A 168 -12.11 10.18 -10.48
C SER A 168 -13.31 9.54 -9.78
N GLU A 169 -14.53 9.75 -10.29
CA GLU A 169 -15.75 9.14 -9.75
C GLU A 169 -15.74 7.61 -9.89
N GLU A 170 -15.39 7.08 -11.06
CA GLU A 170 -15.26 5.63 -11.28
C GLU A 170 -14.21 5.01 -10.33
N TYR A 171 -13.12 5.71 -10.05
CA TYR A 171 -12.13 5.27 -9.06
C TYR A 171 -12.71 5.20 -7.64
N TYR A 172 -13.49 6.19 -7.22
CA TYR A 172 -14.22 6.15 -5.95
C TYR A 172 -15.21 4.97 -5.92
N MET A 173 -16.00 4.79 -6.98
CA MET A 173 -16.97 3.69 -7.08
C MET A 173 -16.28 2.32 -7.02
N ARG A 174 -15.14 2.17 -7.70
CA ARG A 174 -14.30 0.97 -7.68
C ARG A 174 -13.83 0.63 -6.27
N ASN A 175 -13.24 1.60 -5.57
CA ASN A 175 -12.75 1.40 -4.20
C ASN A 175 -13.89 1.20 -3.20
N TYR A 176 -15.03 1.88 -3.38
CA TYR A 176 -16.21 1.64 -2.55
C TYR A 176 -16.78 0.24 -2.74
N LEU A 177 -16.85 -0.27 -3.98
CA LEU A 177 -17.26 -1.64 -4.26
C LEU A 177 -16.36 -2.65 -3.54
N VAL A 178 -15.04 -2.47 -3.63
CA VAL A 178 -14.06 -3.31 -2.91
C VAL A 178 -14.26 -3.23 -1.40
N SER A 179 -14.25 -2.03 -0.83
CA SER A 179 -14.44 -1.84 0.61
C SER A 179 -15.73 -2.47 1.10
N SER A 180 -16.86 -2.15 0.46
CA SER A 180 -18.18 -2.65 0.87
C SER A 180 -18.28 -4.17 0.79
N LYS A 181 -17.80 -4.79 -0.30
CA LYS A 181 -17.82 -6.25 -0.46
C LYS A 181 -16.91 -6.96 0.51
N LEU A 182 -15.71 -6.45 0.76
CA LEU A 182 -14.79 -7.05 1.71
C LEU A 182 -15.26 -6.88 3.15
N VAL A 183 -15.84 -5.73 3.50
CA VAL A 183 -16.44 -5.60 4.83
C VAL A 183 -17.70 -6.47 4.96
N GLU A 184 -18.52 -6.64 3.93
CA GLU A 184 -19.68 -7.54 3.99
C GLU A 184 -19.27 -9.01 4.15
N LYS A 185 -18.25 -9.45 3.40
CA LYS A 185 -17.84 -10.86 3.30
C LYS A 185 -17.05 -11.37 4.50
N TYR A 186 -16.20 -10.54 5.09
CA TYR A 186 -15.29 -10.93 6.16
C TYR A 186 -15.78 -10.39 7.51
N SER A 187 -15.42 -11.03 8.62
CA SER A 187 -15.69 -10.53 9.98
C SER A 187 -14.41 -10.04 10.64
N GLY A 188 -14.52 -9.27 11.72
CA GLY A 188 -13.33 -8.79 12.45
C GLY A 188 -12.59 -7.65 11.74
N ASN A 189 -11.40 -7.34 12.23
CA ASN A 189 -10.61 -6.21 11.78
C ASN A 189 -9.90 -6.50 10.46
N LEU A 190 -10.02 -5.58 9.52
CA LEU A 190 -9.39 -5.69 8.20
C LEU A 190 -8.22 -4.70 8.10
N LEU A 191 -7.14 -5.12 7.42
CA LEU A 191 -6.06 -4.24 6.98
C LEU A 191 -6.04 -4.16 5.46
N PHE A 192 -6.19 -2.96 4.90
CA PHE A 192 -5.91 -2.65 3.51
C PHE A 192 -4.58 -1.92 3.41
N VAL A 193 -3.64 -2.42 2.61
CA VAL A 193 -2.40 -1.71 2.27
C VAL A 193 -2.42 -1.32 0.79
N ALA A 194 -2.47 -0.03 0.53
CA ALA A 194 -2.69 0.52 -0.80
C ALA A 194 -1.98 1.89 -0.95
N HIS A 195 -2.67 2.91 -1.44
CA HIS A 195 -2.06 4.15 -1.92
C HIS A 195 -2.58 5.37 -1.17
N ALA A 196 -2.01 6.54 -1.45
CA ALA A 196 -2.36 7.78 -0.75
C ALA A 196 -3.84 8.10 -0.86
N ALA A 197 -4.38 7.99 -2.08
CA ALA A 197 -5.79 8.21 -2.35
C ALA A 197 -6.71 7.19 -1.66
N SER A 198 -6.24 5.96 -1.47
CA SER A 198 -7.02 4.86 -0.89
C SER A 198 -7.52 5.18 0.52
N LEU A 199 -6.82 6.02 1.29
CA LEU A 199 -7.28 6.46 2.61
C LEU A 199 -8.64 7.18 2.54
N ASP A 200 -8.90 7.96 1.49
CA ASP A 200 -10.19 8.62 1.27
C ASP A 200 -11.12 7.74 0.43
N THR A 201 -10.67 7.22 -0.72
CA THR A 201 -11.54 6.49 -1.66
C THR A 201 -12.10 5.18 -1.09
N CYS A 202 -11.36 4.50 -0.22
CA CYS A 202 -11.85 3.27 0.44
C CYS A 202 -12.71 3.55 1.68
N SER A 203 -12.67 4.76 2.26
CA SER A 203 -13.39 5.10 3.50
C SER A 203 -14.62 5.99 3.27
N ARG A 204 -14.56 6.89 2.28
CA ARG A 204 -15.47 8.01 2.14
C ARG A 204 -16.93 7.59 2.00
N GLN A 205 -17.24 6.81 0.97
CA GLN A 205 -18.59 6.31 0.73
C GLN A 205 -19.02 5.28 1.76
N LEU A 206 -18.08 4.52 2.32
CA LEU A 206 -18.36 3.61 3.43
C LEU A 206 -18.90 4.39 4.65
N THR A 207 -18.38 5.59 4.90
CA THR A 207 -18.87 6.51 5.94
C THR A 207 -20.05 7.41 5.50
N GLY A 208 -20.73 7.06 4.41
CA GLY A 208 -21.94 7.75 3.94
C GLY A 208 -21.71 9.09 3.24
N LYS A 209 -20.46 9.43 2.88
CA LYS A 209 -20.14 10.68 2.17
C LYS A 209 -20.10 10.45 0.65
N PRO A 210 -20.55 11.41 -0.18
CA PRO A 210 -20.46 11.29 -1.64
C PRO A 210 -18.99 11.32 -2.12
N PRO A 211 -18.68 10.73 -3.29
CA PRO A 211 -17.33 10.79 -3.87
C PRO A 211 -16.86 12.24 -4.06
N ARG A 212 -15.53 12.46 -4.04
CA ARG A 212 -14.96 13.76 -4.37
C ARG A 212 -14.82 13.90 -5.89
N ASN A 213 -14.90 15.13 -6.37
CA ASN A 213 -14.43 15.44 -7.72
C ASN A 213 -12.88 15.32 -7.81
N GLU A 214 -12.36 15.39 -9.03
CA GLU A 214 -10.93 15.27 -9.31
C GLU A 214 -10.08 16.34 -8.58
N GLN A 215 -10.52 17.61 -8.58
CA GLN A 215 -9.77 18.69 -7.97
C GLN A 215 -9.61 18.50 -6.45
N ASP A 216 -10.67 18.08 -5.78
CA ASP A 216 -10.66 17.78 -4.35
C ASP A 216 -9.81 16.55 -4.03
N LEU A 217 -9.85 15.52 -4.89
CA LEU A 217 -8.96 14.35 -4.78
C LEU A 217 -7.49 14.76 -4.89
N LEU A 218 -7.13 15.57 -5.90
CA LEU A 218 -5.77 16.06 -6.08
C LEU A 218 -5.29 16.96 -4.93
N THR A 219 -6.23 17.58 -4.21
CA THR A 219 -5.93 18.40 -3.03
C THR A 219 -5.66 17.56 -1.77
N ILE A 220 -6.30 16.39 -1.63
CA ILE A 220 -6.17 15.55 -0.43
C ILE A 220 -5.02 14.55 -0.53
N VAL A 221 -4.75 14.01 -1.72
CA VAL A 221 -3.72 12.97 -1.94
C VAL A 221 -2.34 13.37 -1.40
N PRO A 222 -1.82 14.59 -1.64
CA PRO A 222 -0.52 15.00 -1.11
C PRO A 222 -0.44 15.07 0.42
N LYS A 223 -1.59 15.16 1.11
CA LYS A 223 -1.67 15.25 2.58
C LYS A 223 -1.55 13.89 3.26
N ALA A 224 -1.82 12.80 2.55
CA ALA A 224 -1.65 11.44 3.06
C ALA A 224 -0.19 11.02 2.87
N THR A 225 0.68 11.26 3.84
CA THR A 225 2.12 10.94 3.79
C THR A 225 2.40 9.44 3.82
N TYR A 226 3.63 9.02 3.51
CA TYR A 226 4.03 7.60 3.53
C TYR A 226 3.67 6.92 4.86
N ALA A 227 3.19 5.68 4.79
CA ALA A 227 2.76 4.88 5.94
C ALA A 227 1.61 5.50 6.79
N SER A 228 0.93 6.54 6.31
CA SER A 228 -0.29 7.06 6.95
C SER A 228 -1.38 6.00 7.02
N VAL A 229 -2.14 6.00 8.12
CA VAL A 229 -3.24 5.05 8.35
C VAL A 229 -4.53 5.83 8.64
N ALA A 230 -5.59 5.52 7.90
CA ALA A 230 -6.95 5.89 8.25
C ALA A 230 -7.67 4.70 8.91
N VAL A 231 -8.51 4.95 9.91
CA VAL A 231 -9.32 3.90 10.55
C VAL A 231 -10.79 4.26 10.43
N VAL A 232 -11.58 3.32 9.91
CA VAL A 232 -13.04 3.39 9.96
C VAL A 232 -13.58 2.28 10.86
N GLU A 233 -14.54 2.64 11.70
CA GLU A 233 -15.12 1.79 12.73
C GLU A 233 -16.63 1.63 12.49
N GLN A 234 -17.13 0.40 12.61
CA GLN A 234 -18.54 0.09 12.53
C GLN A 234 -19.19 0.29 13.91
N LEU A 235 -20.16 1.19 13.95
CA LEU A 235 -20.98 1.48 15.12
C LEU A 235 -22.01 0.38 15.37
N SER A 236 -22.60 0.37 16.57
CA SER A 236 -23.65 -0.59 16.96
C SER A 236 -24.92 -0.51 16.11
N ASN A 237 -25.15 0.60 15.41
CA ASN A 237 -26.25 0.77 14.45
C ASN A 237 -25.89 0.31 13.03
N GLY A 238 -24.71 -0.29 12.83
CA GLY A 238 -24.22 -0.77 11.55
C GLY A 238 -23.55 0.27 10.66
N LEU A 239 -23.63 1.57 11.00
CA LEU A 239 -23.01 2.65 10.24
C LEU A 239 -21.49 2.68 10.48
N TRP A 240 -20.73 3.09 9.46
CA TRP A 240 -19.29 3.28 9.56
C TRP A 240 -18.95 4.75 9.77
N GLN A 241 -17.94 5.02 10.59
CA GLN A 241 -17.38 6.35 10.78
C GLN A 241 -15.86 6.33 10.79
N LEU A 242 -15.23 7.42 10.37
CA LEU A 242 -13.80 7.63 10.62
C LEU A 242 -13.57 7.82 12.12
N THR A 243 -12.53 7.19 12.64
CA THR A 243 -12.11 7.30 14.04
C THR A 243 -10.61 7.56 14.11
N GLU A 244 -10.13 8.04 15.25
CA GLU A 244 -8.71 8.28 15.48
C GLU A 244 -7.94 6.95 15.47
N PRO A 245 -6.83 6.83 14.72
CA PRO A 245 -5.95 5.68 14.83
C PRO A 245 -5.46 5.53 16.28
N PRO A 246 -5.39 4.29 16.83
CA PRO A 246 -5.03 4.08 18.24
C PRO A 246 -3.52 4.23 18.52
N PHE A 247 -2.79 4.91 17.64
CA PHE A 247 -1.34 5.10 17.70
C PHE A 247 -0.95 6.43 17.02
N PRO A 248 0.18 7.04 17.41
CA PRO A 248 0.60 8.34 16.87
C PRO A 248 0.98 8.26 15.38
N PRO A 249 0.92 9.39 14.65
CA PRO A 249 1.42 9.48 13.28
C PRO A 249 2.95 9.47 13.23
N LEU A 250 3.50 9.17 12.05
CA LEU A 250 4.94 9.22 11.76
C LEU A 250 5.29 10.49 10.98
N MET A 251 6.34 11.19 11.42
CA MET A 251 6.89 12.37 10.73
C MET A 251 8.41 12.40 10.85
N HIS A 252 9.09 12.72 9.76
CA HIS A 252 10.52 13.00 9.73
C HIS A 252 10.84 13.95 8.57
N THR A 253 12.02 14.56 8.60
CA THR A 253 12.52 15.44 7.53
C THR A 253 13.24 14.64 6.44
N ASN A 254 13.53 15.30 5.31
CA ASN A 254 14.35 14.75 4.24
C ASN A 254 15.84 14.75 4.62
N ASN A 255 16.60 13.81 4.07
CA ASN A 255 18.05 13.76 4.19
C ASN A 255 18.68 13.72 2.78
N VAL A 256 19.53 14.69 2.46
CA VAL A 256 20.11 14.87 1.11
C VAL A 256 21.41 14.09 0.96
N ASN A 257 21.76 13.72 -0.28
CA ASN A 257 23.00 13.00 -0.54
C ASN A 257 24.22 13.89 -0.26
N PHE A 258 25.24 13.33 0.39
CA PHE A 258 26.50 14.01 0.64
C PHE A 258 27.57 13.54 -0.35
N GLU A 259 28.12 14.47 -1.12
CA GLU A 259 29.20 14.21 -2.07
C GLU A 259 30.54 14.58 -1.44
N TRP A 260 31.27 13.59 -0.91
CA TRP A 260 32.51 13.84 -0.15
C TRP A 260 33.60 14.58 -0.95
N LYS A 261 33.55 14.54 -2.29
CA LYS A 261 34.49 15.24 -3.18
C LYS A 261 34.45 16.76 -3.03
N ILE A 262 33.41 17.33 -2.43
CA ILE A 262 33.38 18.77 -2.12
C ILE A 262 34.43 19.18 -1.07
N LEU A 263 35.07 18.22 -0.41
CA LEU A 263 36.15 18.45 0.56
C LEU A 263 37.55 18.35 -0.07
N LEU A 264 37.65 17.98 -1.36
CA LEU A 264 38.92 17.79 -2.07
C LEU A 264 39.45 19.09 -2.69
N ASP A 265 39.33 20.22 -1.99
CA ASP A 265 39.99 21.47 -2.41
C ASP A 265 41.46 21.22 -2.83
#